data_AF-A0A958RCZ9-F1
#
_entry.id   AF-A0A958RCZ9-F1
#
_cell.length_a   1.000
_cell.length_b   1.000
_cell.length_c   1.000
_cell.angle_alpha   90.00
_cell.angle_beta   90.00
_cell.angle_gamma   90.00
#
_symmetry.space_group_name_H-M   'P 1'
#
loop_
_entity.id
_entity.type
_entity.pdbx_description
1 polymer ?
#
loop_
_entity_poly.entity_id
_entity_poly.type
_entity_poly.pdbx_seq_one_letter_code
_entity_poly.pdbx_strand_id
1 'polypeptide(L)'
;MAHIVPTIDFTNRIIRGMSNGEALEALIKKEAQNGNSQFHFNMALWLLAYKNGQTKVIEFHTDYQKSLCIVLSIGLAGGPILGQLEALHAEMRAEFERQWQVYLQKLPFQLLVPLLLGFFPSYVVLLFGPLAIQFFQEIAQ
;
A
#
# COMPACT_ATOMS: atom_id res chain seq x y z
N MET A 1 -1.78 1.85 3.44
CA MET A 1 -0.99 1.61 2.20
C MET A 1 -0.28 0.26 2.15
N ALA A 2 0.64 -0.07 3.07
CA ALA A 2 1.52 -1.25 2.95
C ALA A 2 0.78 -2.61 2.76
N HIS A 3 -0.43 -2.76 3.30
CA HIS A 3 -1.19 -4.01 3.22
C HIS A 3 -2.15 -4.11 2.01
N ILE A 4 -2.45 -3.01 1.32
CA ILE A 4 -3.39 -2.99 0.18
C ILE A 4 -2.66 -3.31 -1.13
N VAL A 5 -1.44 -2.80 -1.30
CA VAL A 5 -0.66 -2.99 -2.54
C VAL A 5 -0.45 -4.46 -2.90
N PRO A 6 -0.01 -5.35 -1.97
CA PRO A 6 0.15 -6.77 -2.29
C PRO A 6 -1.16 -7.44 -2.72
N THR A 7 -2.29 -7.00 -2.16
CA THR A 7 -3.62 -7.54 -2.48
C THR A 7 -4.10 -7.07 -3.87
N ILE A 8 -3.85 -5.81 -4.23
CA ILE A 8 -4.12 -5.28 -5.58
C ILE A 8 -3.31 -6.06 -6.61
N ASP A 9 -1.99 -6.18 -6.40
CA ASP A 9 -1.09 -6.84 -7.34
C ASP A 9 -1.46 -8.31 -7.55
N PHE A 10 -1.75 -9.02 -6.46
CA PHE A 10 -2.24 -10.39 -6.51
C PHE A 10 -3.54 -10.49 -7.31
N THR A 11 -4.53 -9.65 -7.00
CA THR A 11 -5.84 -9.67 -7.69
C THR A 11 -5.69 -9.40 -9.18
N ASN A 12 -4.87 -8.41 -9.57
CA ASN A 12 -4.58 -8.10 -10.97
C ASN A 12 -3.93 -9.29 -11.70
N ARG A 13 -3.03 -10.03 -11.05
CA ARG A 13 -2.40 -11.22 -11.65
C ARG A 13 -3.40 -12.36 -11.84
N ILE A 14 -4.27 -12.58 -10.85
CA ILE A 14 -5.37 -13.56 -10.98
C ILE A 14 -6.30 -13.18 -12.13
N ILE A 15 -6.74 -11.92 -12.21
CA ILE A 15 -7.61 -11.43 -13.30
C ILE A 15 -6.95 -11.70 -14.66
N ARG A 16 -5.69 -11.30 -14.85
CA ARG A 16 -4.96 -11.52 -16.12
C ARG A 16 -4.85 -12.99 -16.47
N GLY A 17 -4.50 -13.84 -15.51
CA GLY A 17 -4.39 -15.29 -15.73
C GLY A 17 -5.73 -15.91 -16.13
N MET A 18 -6.81 -15.54 -15.45
CA MET A 18 -8.15 -16.04 -15.76
C MET A 18 -8.62 -15.58 -17.15
N SER A 19 -8.36 -14.32 -17.53
CA SER A 19 -8.66 -13.81 -18.86
C SER A 19 -7.90 -14.54 -19.97
N ASN A 20 -6.75 -15.13 -19.65
CA ASN A 20 -5.97 -15.98 -20.56
C ASN A 20 -6.41 -17.46 -20.55
N GLY A 21 -7.44 -17.81 -19.78
CA GLY A 21 -7.96 -19.18 -19.67
C GLY A 21 -7.19 -20.08 -18.71
N GLU A 22 -6.30 -19.53 -17.87
CA GLU A 22 -5.63 -20.32 -16.83
C GLU A 22 -6.59 -20.70 -15.70
N ALA A 23 -6.44 -21.90 -15.16
CA ALA A 23 -7.27 -22.37 -14.05
C ALA A 23 -7.00 -21.58 -12.77
N LEU A 24 -8.07 -21.12 -12.11
CA LEU A 24 -8.00 -20.29 -10.91
C LEU A 24 -7.12 -20.90 -9.80
N GLU A 25 -7.29 -22.19 -9.52
CA GLU A 25 -6.52 -22.86 -8.47
C GLU A 25 -5.01 -22.85 -8.75
N ALA A 26 -4.62 -23.08 -10.01
CA ALA A 26 -3.23 -23.04 -10.43
C ALA A 26 -2.64 -21.63 -10.27
N LEU A 27 -3.41 -20.60 -10.64
CA LEU A 27 -3.03 -19.20 -10.46
C LEU A 27 -2.84 -18.82 -9.00
N ILE A 28 -3.80 -19.14 -8.13
CA ILE A 28 -3.71 -18.84 -6.69
C ILE A 28 -2.48 -19.51 -6.10
N LYS A 29 -2.24 -20.79 -6.43
CA LYS A 29 -1.07 -21.53 -5.94
C LYS A 29 0.24 -20.90 -6.41
N LYS A 30 0.34 -20.58 -7.71
CA LYS A 30 1.52 -19.95 -8.32
C LYS A 30 1.83 -18.61 -7.66
N GLU A 31 0.83 -17.75 -7.54
CA GLU A 31 1.02 -16.41 -6.97
C GLU A 31 1.31 -16.46 -5.47
N ALA A 32 0.61 -17.31 -4.71
CA ALA A 32 0.86 -17.46 -3.28
C ALA A 32 2.27 -17.99 -2.97
N GLN A 33 2.88 -18.76 -3.87
CA GLN A 33 4.25 -19.27 -3.73
C GLN A 33 5.33 -18.29 -4.17
N ASN A 34 5.03 -17.40 -5.13
CA ASN A 34 6.01 -16.48 -5.71
C ASN A 34 6.17 -15.17 -4.91
N GLY A 35 5.28 -14.88 -3.95
CA GLY A 35 5.30 -13.62 -3.22
C GLY A 35 5.99 -13.69 -1.85
N ASN A 36 6.80 -12.67 -1.55
CA ASN A 36 7.55 -12.55 -0.28
C ASN A 36 6.82 -11.78 0.83
N SER A 37 5.50 -11.55 0.72
CA SER A 37 4.75 -10.79 1.72
C SER A 37 3.98 -11.71 2.67
N GLN A 38 3.69 -11.24 3.89
CA GLN A 38 2.77 -11.91 4.82
C GLN A 38 1.41 -12.26 4.18
N PHE A 39 0.90 -11.42 3.27
CA PHE A 39 -0.35 -11.68 2.56
C PHE A 39 -0.29 -12.95 1.70
N HIS A 40 0.76 -13.13 0.89
CA HIS A 40 0.97 -14.32 0.07
C HIS A 40 1.08 -15.59 0.92
N PHE A 41 1.78 -15.52 2.05
CA PHE A 41 1.82 -16.62 3.02
C PHE A 41 0.43 -16.96 3.58
N ASN A 42 -0.34 -15.94 4.01
CA ASN A 42 -1.71 -16.13 4.49
C ASN A 42 -2.63 -16.70 3.41
N MET A 43 -2.43 -16.31 2.14
CA MET A 43 -3.17 -16.83 1.00
C MET A 43 -2.84 -18.31 0.72
N ALA A 44 -1.57 -18.70 0.84
CA ALA A 44 -1.16 -20.11 0.73
C ALA A 44 -1.79 -20.96 1.84
N LEU A 45 -1.76 -20.48 3.09
CA LEU A 45 -2.43 -21.13 4.21
C LEU A 45 -3.94 -21.23 4.00
N TRP A 46 -4.56 -20.18 3.44
CA TRP A 46 -5.99 -20.15 3.16
C TRP A 46 -6.39 -21.15 2.09
N LEU A 47 -5.62 -21.24 1.01
CA LEU A 47 -5.88 -22.23 -0.04
C LEU A 47 -5.76 -23.65 0.54
N LEU A 48 -4.77 -23.91 1.39
CA LEU A 48 -4.60 -25.22 2.04
C LEU A 48 -5.76 -25.54 3.00
N ALA A 49 -6.19 -24.57 3.81
CA ALA A 49 -7.34 -24.74 4.71
C ALA A 49 -8.64 -24.99 3.93
N TYR A 50 -8.88 -24.23 2.87
CA TYR A 50 -10.04 -24.38 1.97
C TYR A 50 -10.09 -25.78 1.37
N LYS A 51 -8.98 -26.28 0.83
CA LYS A 51 -8.90 -27.64 0.24
C LYS A 51 -9.14 -28.75 1.26
N ASN A 52 -8.74 -28.54 2.52
CA ASN A 52 -8.95 -29.51 3.59
C ASN A 52 -10.35 -29.43 4.22
N GLY A 53 -11.24 -28.58 3.70
CA GLY A 53 -12.57 -28.35 4.27
C GLY A 53 -12.53 -27.69 5.66
N GLN A 54 -11.40 -27.11 6.04
CA GLN A 54 -11.22 -26.47 7.33
C GLN A 54 -11.65 -25.00 7.27
N THR A 55 -12.59 -24.62 8.13
CA THR A 55 -12.95 -23.22 8.44
C THR A 55 -11.94 -22.57 9.38
N LYS A 56 -10.64 -22.82 9.19
CA LYS A 56 -9.62 -22.19 10.03
C LYS A 56 -9.68 -20.67 9.76
N VAL A 57 -9.94 -19.89 10.81
CA VAL A 57 -9.97 -18.42 10.73
C VAL A 57 -8.55 -17.95 10.47
N ILE A 58 -8.26 -17.63 9.22
CA ILE A 58 -7.01 -16.96 8.86
C ILE A 58 -7.27 -15.47 9.00
N GLU A 59 -6.47 -14.83 9.86
CA GLU A 59 -6.58 -13.40 10.10
C GLU A 59 -6.04 -12.63 8.89
N PHE A 60 -6.98 -12.11 8.09
CA PHE A 60 -6.71 -11.11 7.09
C PHE A 60 -6.79 -9.72 7.70
N HIS A 61 -5.81 -8.89 7.39
CA HIS A 61 -5.63 -7.59 8.03
C HIS A 61 -6.61 -6.54 7.49
N THR A 62 -7.12 -6.73 6.29
CA THR A 62 -8.03 -5.77 5.63
C THR A 62 -9.31 -6.45 5.17
N ASP A 63 -10.40 -5.67 5.13
CA ASP A 63 -11.69 -6.20 4.65
C ASP A 63 -11.66 -6.53 3.16
N TYR A 64 -10.79 -5.87 2.38
CA TYR A 64 -10.53 -6.23 0.98
C TYR A 64 -9.91 -7.63 0.84
N GLN A 65 -8.99 -8.02 1.73
CA GLN A 65 -8.41 -9.37 1.72
C GLN A 65 -9.45 -10.44 2.05
N LYS A 66 -10.34 -10.16 3.02
CA LYS A 66 -11.47 -11.05 3.35
C LYS A 66 -12.42 -11.18 2.16
N SER A 67 -12.80 -10.05 1.57
CA SER A 67 -13.69 -9.98 0.40
C SER A 67 -13.11 -10.74 -0.79
N LEU A 68 -11.80 -10.60 -1.03
CA LEU A 68 -11.09 -11.36 -2.05
C LEU A 68 -11.19 -12.88 -1.79
N CYS A 69 -10.97 -13.34 -0.56
CA CYS A 69 -11.09 -14.77 -0.23
C CYS A 69 -12.51 -15.31 -0.47
N ILE A 70 -13.54 -14.50 -0.20
CA ILE A 70 -14.93 -14.87 -0.48
C ILE A 70 -15.16 -14.99 -2.00
N VAL A 71 -14.67 -14.04 -2.79
CA VAL A 71 -14.80 -14.11 -4.26
C VAL A 71 -14.03 -15.31 -4.80
N LEU A 72 -12.80 -15.56 -4.32
CA LEU A 72 -12.00 -16.70 -4.75
C LEU A 72 -12.63 -18.05 -4.36
N SER A 73 -13.27 -18.17 -3.21
CA SER A 73 -13.96 -19.42 -2.82
C SER A 73 -15.13 -19.73 -3.74
N ILE A 74 -15.91 -18.72 -4.15
CA ILE A 74 -16.97 -18.88 -5.16
C ILE A 74 -16.38 -19.39 -6.48
N GLY A 75 -15.24 -18.84 -6.90
CA GLY A 75 -14.58 -19.26 -8.14
C GLY A 75 -14.03 -20.68 -8.07
N LEU A 76 -13.46 -21.06 -6.92
CA LEU A 76 -12.98 -22.42 -6.67
C LEU A 76 -14.13 -23.44 -6.61
N ALA A 77 -15.34 -23.00 -6.25
CA ALA A 77 -16.55 -23.81 -6.35
C ALA A 77 -17.14 -23.88 -7.78
N GLY A 78 -16.49 -23.26 -8.78
CA GLY A 78 -16.89 -23.27 -10.18
C GLY A 78 -17.81 -22.11 -10.59
N GLY A 79 -18.03 -21.13 -9.72
CA GLY A 79 -18.84 -19.95 -10.02
C GLY A 79 -18.13 -18.93 -10.93
N PRO A 80 -18.88 -18.11 -11.70
CA PRO A 80 -18.30 -17.02 -12.47
C PRO A 80 -17.91 -15.86 -11.54
N ILE A 81 -16.62 -15.51 -11.51
CA ILE A 81 -16.11 -14.50 -10.57
C ILE A 81 -15.34 -13.34 -11.22
N LEU A 82 -15.09 -13.37 -12.53
CA LEU A 82 -14.21 -12.40 -13.18
C LEU A 82 -14.70 -10.96 -12.98
N GLY A 83 -16.00 -10.70 -13.20
CA GLY A 83 -16.57 -9.37 -12.98
C GLY A 83 -16.54 -8.92 -11.51
N GLN A 84 -16.68 -9.86 -10.56
CA GLN A 84 -16.58 -9.54 -9.12
C GLN A 84 -15.13 -9.19 -8.73
N LEU A 85 -14.15 -9.91 -9.27
CA LEU A 85 -12.73 -9.61 -9.09
C LEU A 85 -12.37 -8.25 -9.69
N GLU A 86 -12.86 -7.93 -10.88
CA GLU A 86 -12.62 -6.65 -11.55
C GLU A 86 -13.22 -5.48 -10.75
N ALA A 87 -14.44 -5.63 -10.26
CA ALA A 87 -15.09 -4.62 -9.40
C ALA A 87 -14.30 -4.41 -8.10
N LEU A 88 -13.95 -5.49 -7.40
CA LEU A 88 -13.17 -5.43 -6.17
C LEU A 88 -11.79 -4.78 -6.40
N HIS A 89 -11.14 -5.12 -7.52
CA HIS A 89 -9.87 -4.54 -7.91
C HIS A 89 -9.98 -3.03 -8.20
N ALA A 90 -11.04 -2.60 -8.89
CA ALA A 90 -11.29 -1.19 -9.14
C ALA A 90 -11.52 -0.40 -7.83
N GLU A 91 -12.28 -0.95 -6.89
CA GLU A 91 -12.51 -0.36 -5.57
C GLU A 91 -11.21 -0.22 -4.78
N MET A 92 -10.41 -1.30 -4.69
CA MET A 92 -9.11 -1.25 -4.01
C MET A 92 -8.19 -0.20 -4.62
N ARG A 93 -8.18 -0.08 -5.95
CA ARG A 93 -7.35 0.89 -6.66
C ARG A 93 -7.82 2.33 -6.43
N ALA A 94 -9.12 2.57 -6.43
CA ALA A 94 -9.69 3.89 -6.12
C ALA A 94 -9.36 4.31 -4.68
N GLU A 95 -9.47 3.38 -3.72
CA GLU A 95 -9.12 3.65 -2.32
C GLU A 95 -7.62 3.89 -2.14
N PHE A 96 -6.78 3.12 -2.83
CA PHE A 96 -5.33 3.37 -2.86
C PHE A 96 -5.00 4.76 -3.41
N GLU A 97 -5.58 5.14 -4.55
CA GLU A 97 -5.36 6.45 -5.16
C GLU A 97 -5.82 7.58 -4.23
N ARG A 98 -6.98 7.42 -3.58
CA ARG A 98 -7.47 8.38 -2.58
C ARG A 98 -6.47 8.56 -1.42
N GLN A 99 -5.95 7.46 -0.87
CA GLN A 99 -4.93 7.52 0.18
C GLN A 99 -3.65 8.19 -0.31
N TRP A 100 -3.25 7.87 -1.54
CA TRP A 100 -2.05 8.43 -2.17
C TRP A 100 -2.14 9.95 -2.36
N GLN A 101 -3.28 10.44 -2.85
CA GLN A 101 -3.53 11.88 -3.00
C GLN A 101 -3.50 12.60 -1.65
N VAL A 102 -4.11 12.03 -0.61
CA VAL A 102 -4.06 12.60 0.75
C VAL A 102 -2.62 12.65 1.27
N TYR A 103 -1.80 11.65 0.96
CA TYR A 103 -0.39 11.63 1.33
C TYR A 103 0.40 12.72 0.59
N LEU A 104 0.22 12.83 -0.74
CA LEU A 104 0.85 13.84 -1.57
C LEU A 104 0.54 15.26 -1.11
N GLN A 105 -0.70 15.53 -0.69
CA GLN A 105 -1.11 16.84 -0.18
C GLN A 105 -0.40 17.25 1.12
N LYS A 106 0.02 16.27 1.94
CA LYS A 106 0.76 16.53 3.20
C LYS A 106 2.26 16.74 2.97
N LEU A 107 2.77 16.24 1.86
CA LEU A 107 4.20 16.20 1.54
C LEU A 107 4.85 17.61 1.50
N PRO A 108 4.24 18.66 0.90
CA PRO A 108 4.79 20.01 0.93
C PRO A 108 5.02 20.55 2.35
N PHE A 109 4.07 20.31 3.26
CA PHE A 109 4.19 20.76 4.65
C PHE A 109 5.28 19.99 5.41
N GLN A 110 5.40 18.67 5.14
CA GLN A 110 6.47 17.86 5.72
C GLN A 110 7.86 18.28 5.25
N LEU A 111 7.98 18.74 4.00
CA LEU A 111 9.24 19.26 3.45
C LEU A 111 9.52 20.71 3.86
N LEU A 112 8.49 21.51 4.13
CA LEU A 112 8.65 22.90 4.57
C LEU A 112 9.45 23.01 5.87
N VAL A 113 9.19 22.16 6.86
CA VAL A 113 9.89 22.21 8.17
C VAL A 113 11.41 22.02 8.06
N PRO A 114 11.93 20.93 7.46
CA PRO A 114 13.38 20.76 7.30
C PRO A 114 13.99 21.84 6.41
N LEU A 115 13.27 22.30 5.39
CA LEU A 115 13.72 23.39 4.52
C LEU A 115 13.85 24.70 5.32
N LEU A 116 12.87 25.02 6.16
CA LEU A 116 12.91 26.20 7.03
C LEU A 116 14.07 26.09 8.02
N LEU A 117 14.25 24.95 8.69
CA LEU A 117 15.39 24.76 9.61
C LEU A 117 16.75 24.84 8.91
N GLY A 118 16.85 24.40 7.65
CA GLY A 118 18.09 24.47 6.88
C GLY A 118 18.42 25.90 6.42
N PHE A 119 17.44 26.63 5.90
CA PHE A 119 17.67 27.94 5.28
C PHE A 119 17.55 29.11 6.27
N PHE A 120 16.67 29.01 7.26
CA PHE A 120 16.39 30.10 8.20
C PHE A 120 17.61 30.60 8.97
N PRO A 121 18.51 29.74 9.51
CA PRO A 121 19.71 30.22 10.21
C PRO A 121 20.60 31.08 9.33
N SER A 122 20.75 30.71 8.05
CA SER A 122 21.55 31.47 7.08
C SER A 122 20.97 32.86 6.86
N TYR A 123 19.65 32.98 6.74
CA TYR A 123 18.98 34.27 6.62
C TYR A 123 19.11 35.13 7.88
N VAL A 124 19.01 34.51 9.08
CA VAL A 124 19.21 35.22 10.36
C VAL A 124 20.63 35.77 10.45
N VAL A 125 21.65 34.97 10.12
CA VAL A 125 23.05 35.42 10.12
C VAL A 125 23.28 36.52 9.08
N LEU A 126 22.67 36.42 7.90
CA LEU A 126 22.83 37.43 6.85
C LEU A 126 22.20 38.78 7.23
N LEU A 127 21.02 38.76 7.87
CA LEU A 127 20.31 39.98 8.30
C LEU A 127 20.91 40.60 9.57
N PHE A 128 21.16 39.79 10.60
CA PHE A 128 21.57 40.28 11.92
C PHE A 128 23.08 40.22 12.15
N GLY A 129 23.84 39.49 11.34
CA GLY A 129 25.29 39.41 11.45
C GLY A 129 25.96 40.79 11.42
N PRO A 130 25.71 41.64 10.41
CA PRO A 130 26.31 42.98 10.33
C PRO A 130 25.94 43.86 11.53
N LEU A 131 24.68 43.80 11.98
CA LEU A 131 24.20 44.57 13.12
C LEU A 131 24.85 44.12 14.43
N ALA A 132 24.98 42.80 14.64
CA ALA A 132 25.67 42.26 15.80
C ALA A 132 27.14 42.69 15.82
N ILE A 133 27.84 42.63 14.67
CA ILE A 133 29.24 43.07 14.56
C ILE A 133 29.38 44.56 14.92
N GLN A 134 28.51 45.43 14.40
CA GLN A 134 28.51 46.86 14.73
C GLN A 134 28.27 47.11 16.23
N PHE A 135 27.29 46.42 16.82
CA PHE A 135 26.96 46.57 18.24
C PHE A 135 28.10 46.13 19.16
N PHE A 136 28.81 45.05 18.82
CA PHE A 136 29.99 44.61 19.58
C PHE A 136 31.18 45.57 19.43
N GLN A 137 31.33 46.21 18.27
CA GLN A 137 32.37 47.23 18.06
C GLN A 137 32.12 48.48 18.90
N GLU A 138 30.86 48.91 19.07
CA GLU A 138 30.51 50.07 19.90
C GLU A 138 30.69 49.81 21.40
N ILE A 139 30.43 48.60 21.89
CA ILE A 139 30.57 48.26 23.32
C ILE A 139 32.04 48.03 23.72
N ALA A 140 32.90 47.66 22.78
CA ALA A 140 34.32 47.41 23.03
C ALA A 140 35.20 48.67 23.03
N GLN A 141 34.63 49.84 22.74
CA GLN A 141 35.26 51.16 22.87
C GLN A 141 34.95 51.80 24.22
#